data_AF-A0A2A3C3H6-F1
#
_entry.id   AF-A0A2A3C3H6-F1
#
_cell.length_a   1.000
_cell.length_b   1.000
_cell.length_c   1.000
_cell.angle_alpha   90.00
_cell.angle_beta   90.00
_cell.angle_gamma   90.00
#
_symmetry.space_group_name_H-M   'P 1'
#
loop_
_entity.id
_entity.type
_entity.pdbx_description
1 polymer ?
#
loop_
_entity_poly.entity_id
_entity_poly.type
_entity_poly.pdbx_seq_one_letter_code
_entity_poly.pdbx_strand_id
1 'polypeptide(L)' 'MVGDMPISHRVASADTPWEAARKATGKDVTARTDERFWVRVTDEGNRTVYKYAFKSGASGRL' A
#
# COMPACT_ATOMS: atom_id res chain seq x y z
N MET A 1 10.45 15.33 -11.11
CA MET A 1 9.99 14.78 -9.81
C MET A 1 10.86 13.56 -9.52
N VAL A 2 11.95 13.74 -8.78
CA VAL A 2 12.90 12.68 -8.43
C VAL A 2 12.71 12.40 -6.94
N GLY A 3 12.42 11.16 -6.55
CA GLY A 3 12.36 10.79 -5.13
C GLY A 3 11.34 9.71 -4.76
N ASP A 4 10.33 9.43 -5.59
CA ASP A 4 9.32 8.41 -5.30
C ASP A 4 9.19 7.46 -6.51
N MET A 5 10.27 6.75 -6.80
CA MET A 5 10.21 5.66 -7.77
C MET A 5 9.56 4.46 -7.09
N PRO A 6 8.40 3.99 -7.55
CA PRO A 6 7.77 2.81 -6.98
C PRO A 6 8.72 1.62 -7.12
N ILE A 7 9.20 1.11 -6.00
CA ILE A 7 10.12 -0.04 -5.96
C ILE A 7 9.48 -1.33 -6.51
N SER A 8 8.15 -1.36 -6.63
CA SER A 8 7.38 -2.46 -7.21
C SER A 8 5.98 -1.99 -7.60
N HIS A 9 5.50 -2.48 -8.74
CA HIS A 9 4.13 -2.33 -9.18
C HIS A 9 3.48 -3.71 -9.22
N ARG A 10 2.29 -3.85 -8.61
CA ARG A 10 1.48 -5.06 -8.67
C ARG A 10 0.03 -4.67 -8.86
N VAL A 11 -0.62 -5.34 -9.81
CA VAL A 11 -2.06 -5.27 -10.02
C VAL A 11 -2.69 -6.45 -9.31
N ALA A 12 -3.65 -6.19 -8.43
CA ALA A 12 -4.39 -7.22 -7.71
C ALA A 12 -5.89 -6.96 -7.87
N SER A 13 -6.64 -7.98 -8.30
CA SER A 13 -8.09 -7.95 -8.30
C SER A 13 -8.60 -8.21 -6.87
N ALA A 14 -9.30 -7.22 -6.31
CA ALA A 14 -9.93 -7.31 -5.01
C ALA A 14 -11.23 -6.49 -5.00
N ASP A 15 -12.14 -6.83 -4.10
CA ASP A 15 -13.44 -6.15 -3.97
C ASP A 15 -13.28 -4.79 -3.25
N THR A 16 -12.22 -4.64 -2.46
CA THR A 16 -11.91 -3.40 -1.75
C THR A 16 -10.45 -2.95 -1.97
N PRO A 17 -10.18 -1.64 -1.97
CA PRO A 17 -8.82 -1.11 -2.11
C PRO A 17 -7.90 -1.55 -0.96
N TRP A 18 -8.45 -1.83 0.23
CA TRP A 18 -7.72 -2.40 1.36
C TRP A 18 -7.26 -3.83 1.06
N GLU A 19 -8.17 -4.69 0.57
CA GLU A 19 -7.80 -6.05 0.17
C GLU A 19 -6.81 -6.04 -1.00
N ALA A 20 -6.94 -5.12 -1.95
CA ALA A 20 -5.97 -4.97 -3.04
C ALA A 20 -4.57 -4.64 -2.50
N ALA A 21 -4.46 -3.72 -1.55
CA ALA A 21 -3.18 -3.40 -0.88
C ALA A 21 -2.61 -4.62 -0.14
N ARG A 22 -3.45 -5.35 0.59
CA ARG A 22 -3.03 -6.56 1.33
C ARG A 22 -2.62 -7.69 0.41
N LYS A 23 -3.34 -7.93 -0.70
CA LYS A 23 -2.99 -8.93 -1.72
C LYS A 23 -1.72 -8.54 -2.49
N ALA A 24 -1.61 -7.29 -2.92
CA ALA A 24 -0.45 -6.81 -3.67
C ALA A 24 0.84 -6.96 -2.85
N THR A 25 0.76 -6.64 -1.57
CA THR A 25 1.96 -6.62 -0.70
C THR A 25 2.15 -7.84 0.18
N GLY A 26 1.10 -8.65 0.37
CA GLY A 26 1.10 -9.77 1.31
C GLY A 26 1.23 -9.34 2.78
N LYS A 27 1.14 -8.05 3.09
CA LYS A 27 1.31 -7.46 4.41
C LYS A 27 0.07 -6.71 4.85
N ASP A 28 -0.13 -6.63 6.16
CA ASP A 28 -1.19 -5.81 6.73
C ASP A 28 -0.89 -4.33 6.48
N VAL A 29 -1.89 -3.60 6.02
CA VAL A 29 -1.80 -2.17 5.70
C VAL A 29 -2.79 -1.40 6.55
N THR A 30 -2.47 -0.16 6.86
CA THR A 30 -3.34 0.76 7.61
C THR A 30 -3.45 2.09 6.89
N ALA A 31 -4.43 2.91 7.28
CA ALA A 31 -4.52 4.29 6.83
C ALA A 31 -3.19 5.00 7.13
N ARG A 32 -2.68 5.73 6.13
CA ARG A 32 -1.37 6.37 6.23
C ARG A 32 -1.38 7.43 7.35
N THR A 33 -0.50 7.26 8.34
CA THR A 33 -0.21 8.30 9.34
C THR A 33 1.17 8.92 9.11
N ASP A 34 2.27 8.16 9.20
CA ASP A 34 3.62 8.73 9.03
C ASP A 34 4.70 7.73 8.53
N GLU A 35 4.34 6.50 8.15
CA GLU A 35 5.33 5.49 7.75
C GLU A 35 6.09 5.84 6.44
N ARG A 36 7.41 5.61 6.45
CA ARG A 36 8.30 5.70 5.26
C ARG A 36 7.96 4.68 4.18
N PHE A 37 7.36 3.54 4.55
CA PHE A 37 6.95 2.51 3.60
C PHE A 37 5.43 2.55 3.40
N TRP A 38 5.02 2.81 2.17
CA TRP A 38 3.61 2.98 1.83
C TRP A 38 3.30 2.36 0.47
N VAL A 39 2.03 2.09 0.23
CA VAL A 39 1.49 1.56 -1.02
C VAL A 39 0.40 2.48 -1.54
N ARG A 40 0.42 2.70 -2.84
CA ARG A 40 -0.63 3.40 -3.58
C ARG A 40 -1.52 2.36 -4.24
N VAL A 41 -2.80 2.38 -3.93
CA VAL A 41 -3.80 1.58 -4.62
C VAL A 41 -4.61 2.50 -5.50
N THR A 42 -4.51 2.32 -6.80
CA THR A 42 -5.40 2.97 -7.74
C THR A 42 -6.58 2.03 -7.97
N ASP A 43 -7.76 2.45 -7.55
CA ASP A 43 -8.99 1.76 -7.89
C ASP A 43 -9.45 2.24 -9.27
N GLU A 44 -9.39 1.37 -10.28
CA GLU A 44 -9.78 1.74 -11.65
C GLU A 44 -11.30 1.87 -11.81
N GLY A 45 -12.09 1.11 -11.05
CA GLY A 45 -13.56 1.13 -11.13
C GLY A 45 -14.15 2.46 -10.63
N ASN A 46 -13.62 2.96 -9.52
CA ASN A 46 -14.02 4.19 -8.86
C ASN A 46 -13.09 5.36 -9.20
N ARG A 47 -12.07 5.13 -10.06
CA ARG A 47 -11.02 6.09 -10.46
C ARG A 47 -10.42 6.85 -9.28
N THR A 48 -10.33 6.19 -8.13
CA THR A 48 -9.92 6.81 -6.87
C THR A 48 -8.61 6.22 -6.41
N VAL A 49 -7.69 7.08 -5.98
CA VAL A 49 -6.37 6.67 -5.51
C VAL A 49 -6.37 6.67 -3.99
N TYR A 50 -6.20 5.49 -3.41
CA TYR A 50 -6.04 5.29 -1.98
C TYR A 50 -4.56 5.13 -1.63
N LYS A 51 -4.17 5.67 -0.46
CA LYS A 51 -2.80 5.59 0.04
C LYS A 51 -2.82 4.89 1.39
N TYR A 52 -2.11 3.77 1.49
CA TYR A 52 -2.02 3.00 2.70
C TYR A 52 -0.55 2.92 3.15
N ALA A 53 -0.34 2.97 4.45
CA ALA A 53 0.95 2.64 5.05
C ALA A 53 0.99 1.15 5.37
N PHE A 54 2.17 0.53 5.34
CA PHE A 54 2.31 -0.79 5.95
C PHE A 54 2.15 -0.64 7.44
N LYS A 55 1.34 -1.48 8.07
CA LYS A 55 1.29 -1.52 9.52
C LYS A 55 2.63 -2.11 9.96
N SER A 56 3.53 -1.27 10.46
CA SER A 56 4.73 -1.76 11.11
C SER A 56 4.29 -2.48 12.38
N GLY A 57 4.10 -3.80 12.29
CA GLY A 57 4.10 -4.64 13.48
C GLY A 57 5.45 -4.42 14.12
N ALA A 58 5.47 -3.72 15.25
CA ALA A 58 6.68 -3.47 16.01
C ALA A 58 7.42 -4.80 16.25
N SER A 59 8.51 -5.01 15.51
CA SER A 59 9.61 -5.91 15.82
C SER A 59 10.72 -5.51 14.84
N GLY A 60 11.69 -4.70 15.26
CA GLY A 60 12.70 -5.20 16.18
C GLY A 60 13.51 -6.27 15.45
N ARG A 61 14.57 -5.86 14.75
CA ARG A 61 15.74 -6.68 14.53
C ARG A 61 16.96 -5.76 14.51
N LEU A 62 17.88 -6.10 15.42
CA LEU A 62 19.13 -5.43 15.75
C LEU A 62 20.00 -5.11 14.53
#